data_AF-T1AES9-F1
#
_entry.id   AF-T1AES9-F1
#
_cell.length_a   1.000
_cell.length_b   1.000
_cell.length_c   1.000
_cell.angle_alpha   90.00
_cell.angle_beta   90.00
_cell.angle_gamma   90.00
#
_symmetry.space_group_name_H-M   'P 1'
#
loop_
_entity.id
_entity.type
_entity.pdbx_description
1 polymer ?
#
loop_
_entity_poly.entity_id
_entity_poly.type
_entity_poly.pdbx_seq_one_letter_code
_entity_poly.pdbx_strand_id
1 'polypeptide(L)'
;DEVLGRNCSFLQGDDRDQVEIQKIRDAVAAGTDFHGVLRNYRKDGSLFYNELRISPVFNEKGAIQYFVGYQQDVTQEKRRTLFLEMLIGIGEILNETLYDKTNETVLEIVSQKVISTSLFHIASVSMVMGVDDISYLWAVGPGVSSVPYVCGNPAAGPCPLTLRAWGSNEIAFDNHYPDNPERQAIKGVMVEQKWYSAVIVPIVTAGKMSYGLGFVSALYGVFDAEAISSLQRIKTMIEDFFARKLEFLSRVELSKRDPMTGLVNRMAFGEIFSE
;
A
#
# COMPACT_ATOMS: atom_id res chain seq x y z
N ASP A 1 26.04 20.35 16.58
CA ASP A 1 27.01 21.17 15.83
C ASP A 1 26.85 21.17 14.31
N GLU A 2 26.37 20.08 13.67
CA GLU A 2 26.30 19.96 12.19
C GLU A 2 25.23 20.82 11.45
N VAL A 3 24.30 21.47 12.17
CA VAL A 3 23.06 22.07 11.59
C VAL A 3 22.90 23.57 11.90
N LEU A 4 23.60 24.09 12.91
CA LEU A 4 23.50 25.51 13.31
C LEU A 4 23.95 26.42 12.15
N GLY A 5 23.11 27.39 11.79
CA GLY A 5 23.40 28.35 10.71
C GLY A 5 23.09 27.87 9.29
N ARG A 6 22.56 26.65 9.10
CA ARG A 6 22.17 26.13 7.78
C ARG A 6 20.67 26.29 7.56
N ASN A 7 20.28 26.62 6.33
CA ASN A 7 18.88 26.63 5.92
C ASN A 7 18.30 25.20 6.03
N CYS A 8 17.16 25.04 6.72
CA CYS A 8 16.50 23.75 6.93
C CYS A 8 16.04 23.05 5.64
N SER A 9 16.17 23.68 4.47
CA SER A 9 15.91 23.06 3.18
C SER A 9 16.80 21.85 2.88
N PHE A 10 17.90 21.65 3.61
CA PHE A 10 18.69 20.42 3.48
C PHE A 10 17.88 19.16 3.85
N LEU A 11 16.88 19.30 4.73
CA LEU A 11 15.97 18.21 5.11
C LEU A 11 15.04 17.76 3.97
N GLN A 12 14.95 18.51 2.86
CA GLN A 12 14.07 18.15 1.74
C GLN A 12 14.68 17.09 0.81
N GLY A 13 15.98 16.80 0.94
CA GLY A 13 16.67 15.89 0.01
C GLY A 13 16.51 16.34 -1.45
N ASP A 14 16.11 15.39 -2.31
CA ASP A 14 15.81 15.62 -3.74
C ASP A 14 14.31 15.89 -4.01
N ASP A 15 13.45 15.84 -2.98
CA ASP A 15 12.00 16.08 -3.09
C ASP A 15 11.70 17.59 -3.06
N ARG A 16 12.10 18.29 -4.12
CA ARG A 16 12.02 19.75 -4.23
C ARG A 16 10.73 20.27 -4.86
N ASP A 17 9.94 19.40 -5.47
CA ASP A 17 8.71 19.75 -6.20
C ASP A 17 7.46 19.66 -5.31
N GLN A 18 7.59 20.02 -4.04
CA GLN A 18 6.46 20.06 -3.09
C GLN A 18 5.79 21.43 -3.15
N VAL A 19 4.46 21.45 -3.24
CA VAL A 19 3.66 22.69 -3.28
C VAL A 19 3.96 23.59 -2.06
N GLU A 20 4.22 22.98 -0.91
CA GLU A 20 4.54 23.64 0.36
C GLU A 20 5.83 24.45 0.28
N ILE A 21 6.81 24.02 -0.52
CA ILE A 21 8.07 24.75 -0.70
C ILE A 21 7.80 26.12 -1.32
N GLN A 22 6.92 26.19 -2.31
CA GLN A 22 6.56 27.47 -2.92
C GLN A 22 5.76 28.34 -1.95
N LYS A 23 4.80 27.77 -1.22
CA LYS A 23 4.02 28.48 -0.19
C LYS A 23 4.91 29.10 0.89
N ILE A 24 5.98 28.41 1.31
CA ILE A 24 6.97 28.96 2.25
C ILE A 24 7.65 30.19 1.66
N ARG A 25 8.11 30.10 0.40
CA ARG A 25 8.79 31.24 -0.27
C ARG A 25 7.85 32.44 -0.36
N ASP A 26 6.60 32.21 -0.74
CA ASP A 26 5.58 33.26 -0.86
C ASP A 26 5.30 33.92 0.49
N ALA A 27 5.13 33.13 1.56
CA ALA A 27 4.90 33.66 2.91
C ALA A 27 6.09 34.46 3.45
N VAL A 28 7.32 33.98 3.24
CA VAL A 28 8.53 34.69 3.66
C VAL A 28 8.70 36.00 2.86
N ALA A 29 8.43 35.98 1.55
CA ALA A 29 8.51 37.19 0.72
C ALA A 29 7.43 38.21 1.09
N ALA A 30 6.22 37.75 1.42
CA ALA A 30 5.11 38.60 1.85
C ALA A 30 5.22 39.06 3.31
N GLY A 31 6.11 38.46 4.11
CA GLY A 31 6.22 38.76 5.53
C GLY A 31 5.03 38.27 6.34
N THR A 32 4.45 37.12 5.97
CA THR A 32 3.28 36.53 6.63
C THR A 32 3.61 35.19 7.27
N ASP A 33 2.72 34.69 8.12
CA ASP A 33 2.83 33.35 8.68
C ASP A 33 2.74 32.27 7.60
N PHE A 34 3.40 31.14 7.86
CA PHE A 34 3.25 29.90 7.11
C PHE A 34 2.93 28.74 8.07
N HIS A 35 2.04 27.86 7.65
CA HIS A 35 1.77 26.59 8.30
C HIS A 35 1.49 25.51 7.24
N GLY A 36 2.23 24.41 7.29
CA GLY A 36 2.03 23.29 6.38
C GLY A 36 2.86 22.06 6.75
N VAL A 37 2.62 20.95 6.06
CA VAL A 37 3.33 19.68 6.29
C VAL A 37 4.20 19.36 5.08
N LEU A 38 5.51 19.22 5.29
CA LEU A 38 6.47 18.88 4.24
C LEU A 38 6.93 17.43 4.36
N ARG A 39 7.31 16.83 3.23
CA ARG A 39 8.07 15.59 3.18
C ARG A 39 9.54 15.93 3.38
N ASN A 40 10.13 15.46 4.47
CA ASN A 40 11.54 15.66 4.79
C ASN A 40 12.23 14.29 4.99
N TYR A 41 13.54 14.26 4.86
CA TYR A 41 14.33 13.03 4.82
C TYR A 41 15.42 13.10 5.87
N ARG A 42 15.56 12.02 6.63
CA ARG A 42 16.64 11.88 7.60
C ARG A 42 17.95 11.52 6.89
N LYS A 43 19.05 11.50 7.65
CA LYS A 43 20.38 11.15 7.15
C LYS A 43 20.45 9.73 6.55
N ASP A 44 19.64 8.81 7.07
CA ASP A 44 19.52 7.44 6.56
C ASP A 44 18.59 7.33 5.32
N GLY A 45 18.01 8.46 4.87
CA GLY A 45 17.09 8.51 3.74
C GLY A 45 15.63 8.22 4.09
N SER A 46 15.29 7.91 5.34
CA SER A 46 13.90 7.69 5.76
C SER A 46 13.07 8.97 5.65
N LEU A 47 11.86 8.86 5.09
CA LEU A 47 10.89 9.95 5.03
C LEU A 47 10.30 10.20 6.42
N PHE A 48 10.19 11.47 6.79
CA PHE A 48 9.36 11.94 7.87
C PHE A 48 8.52 13.14 7.41
N TYR A 49 7.29 13.23 7.90
CA TYR A 49 6.41 14.37 7.67
C TYR A 49 6.71 15.44 8.72
N ASN A 50 7.10 16.62 8.27
CA ASN A 50 7.45 17.74 9.12
C ASN A 50 6.35 18.81 9.05
N GLU A 51 5.58 18.96 10.12
CA GLU A 51 4.72 20.11 10.30
C GLU A 51 5.59 21.33 10.62
N LEU A 52 5.67 22.24 9.66
CA LEU A 52 6.46 23.46 9.75
C LEU A 52 5.54 24.66 9.97
N ARG A 53 5.89 25.47 10.97
CA ARG A 53 5.31 26.80 11.20
C ARG A 53 6.42 27.84 11.09
N ILE A 54 6.16 28.94 10.40
CA ILE A 54 7.07 30.07 10.29
C ILE A 54 6.27 31.33 10.62
N SER A 55 6.77 32.14 11.54
CA SER A 55 6.15 33.41 11.93
C SER A 55 7.15 34.56 11.87
N PRO A 56 6.81 35.69 11.22
CA PRO A 56 7.62 36.90 11.25
C PRO A 56 7.57 37.54 12.64
N VAL A 57 8.71 38.05 13.08
CA VAL A 57 8.82 38.89 14.29
C VAL A 57 9.16 40.29 13.84
N PHE A 58 8.30 41.23 14.21
CA PHE A 58 8.43 42.63 13.83
C PHE A 58 9.13 43.42 14.94
N ASN A 59 9.92 44.41 14.54
CA ASN A 59 10.44 45.40 15.47
C ASN A 59 9.38 46.47 15.80
N GLU A 60 9.73 47.41 16.68
CA GLU A 60 8.86 48.51 17.10
C GLU A 60 8.43 49.43 15.94
N LYS A 61 9.13 49.40 14.80
CA LYS A 61 8.81 50.19 13.60
C LYS A 61 7.94 49.43 12.60
N GLY A 62 7.46 48.23 12.95
CA GLY A 62 6.66 47.37 12.07
C GLY A 62 7.44 46.69 10.95
N ALA A 63 8.78 46.75 10.96
CA ALA A 63 9.61 46.05 9.99
C ALA A 63 10.00 44.66 10.53
N ILE A 64 10.06 43.67 9.62
CA ILE A 64 10.46 42.30 9.98
C ILE A 64 11.90 42.32 10.49
N GLN A 65 12.10 41.82 11.70
CA GLN A 65 13.39 41.71 12.37
C GLN A 65 14.01 40.33 12.16
N TYR A 66 13.21 39.27 12.28
CA TYR A 66 13.60 37.87 12.01
C TYR A 66 12.35 37.00 11.83
N PHE A 67 12.54 35.75 11.40
CA PHE A 67 11.51 34.73 11.37
C PHE A 67 11.78 33.67 12.43
N VAL A 68 10.73 33.19 13.10
CA VAL A 68 10.79 32.07 14.03
C VAL A 68 10.15 30.86 13.35
N GLY A 69 10.89 29.75 13.29
CA GLY A 69 10.43 28.49 12.71
C GLY A 69 10.26 27.41 13.79
N TYR A 70 9.15 26.68 13.74
CA TYR A 70 8.91 25.49 14.56
C TYR A 70 8.67 24.28 13.65
N GLN A 71 9.31 23.16 13.97
CA GLN A 71 9.25 21.92 13.22
C GLN A 71 8.81 20.79 14.15
N GLN A 72 7.80 20.04 13.72
CA GLN A 72 7.30 18.89 14.44
C GLN A 72 7.19 17.69 13.51
N ASP A 73 7.77 16.58 13.93
CA ASP A 73 7.58 15.31 13.24
C ASP A 73 6.16 14.81 13.51
N VAL A 74 5.35 14.73 12.45
CA VAL A 74 3.96 14.26 12.47
C VAL A 74 3.79 12.97 11.65
N THR A 75 4.88 12.22 11.48
CA THR A 75 4.90 11.03 10.62
C THR A 75 3.90 9.97 11.08
N GLN A 76 3.82 9.72 12.39
CA GLN A 76 2.90 8.70 12.94
C GLN A 76 1.44 9.11 12.74
N GLU A 77 1.10 10.35 13.05
CA GLU A 77 -0.24 10.89 12.86
C GLU A 77 -0.66 10.84 11.40
N LYS A 78 0.26 11.19 10.49
CA LYS A 78 0.02 11.14 9.05
C LYS A 78 -0.16 9.70 8.57
N ARG A 79 0.70 8.76 8.98
CA ARG A 79 0.58 7.33 8.64
C ARG A 79 -0.75 6.75 9.13
N ARG A 80 -1.12 7.00 10.39
CA ARG A 80 -2.40 6.56 10.96
C ARG A 80 -3.59 7.04 10.15
N THR A 81 -3.55 8.30 9.72
CA THR A 81 -4.60 8.90 8.88
C THR A 81 -4.69 8.19 7.53
N LEU A 82 -3.56 7.99 6.85
CA LEU A 82 -3.50 7.27 5.57
C LEU A 82 -3.97 5.82 5.69
N PHE A 83 -3.62 5.12 6.78
CA PHE A 83 -4.09 3.76 7.04
C PHE A 83 -5.62 3.70 7.22
N LEU A 84 -6.20 4.67 7.94
CA LEU A 84 -7.66 4.75 8.09
C LEU A 84 -8.36 5.05 6.75
N GLU A 85 -7.86 6.01 5.97
CA GLU A 85 -8.39 6.32 4.65
C GLU A 85 -8.36 5.10 3.71
N MET A 86 -7.27 4.33 3.77
CA MET A 86 -7.13 3.07 3.04
C MET A 86 -8.16 2.04 3.48
N LEU A 87 -8.30 1.78 4.79
CA LEU A 87 -9.24 0.80 5.33
C LEU A 87 -10.69 1.15 4.98
N ILE A 88 -11.08 2.42 5.12
CA ILE A 88 -12.41 2.91 4.75
C ILE A 88 -12.66 2.66 3.27
N GLY A 89 -11.74 3.10 2.41
CA GLY A 89 -11.91 2.96 0.97
C GLY A 89 -11.93 1.50 0.50
N ILE A 90 -11.18 0.59 1.15
CA ILE A 90 -11.27 -0.85 0.88
C ILE A 90 -12.61 -1.41 1.36
N GLY A 91 -13.11 -0.95 2.51
CA GLY A 91 -14.43 -1.33 3.01
C GLY A 91 -15.54 -0.96 2.03
N GLU A 92 -15.49 0.24 1.46
CA GLU A 92 -16.41 0.69 0.40
C GLU A 92 -16.33 -0.20 -0.84
N ILE A 93 -15.12 -0.45 -1.34
CA ILE A 93 -14.87 -1.33 -2.50
C ILE A 93 -15.45 -2.72 -2.28
N LEU A 94 -15.20 -3.32 -1.11
CA LEU A 94 -15.67 -4.68 -0.78
C LEU A 94 -17.17 -4.74 -0.46
N ASN A 95 -17.83 -3.59 -0.24
CA ASN A 95 -19.26 -3.52 0.00
C ASN A 95 -20.07 -3.29 -1.28
N GLU A 96 -19.47 -2.67 -2.29
CA GLU A 96 -20.09 -2.49 -3.61
C GLU A 96 -19.86 -3.70 -4.53
N THR A 97 -20.79 -3.92 -5.46
CA THR A 97 -20.76 -4.66 -6.74
C THR A 97 -19.47 -5.42 -7.15
N LEU A 98 -19.01 -6.36 -6.32
CA LEU A 98 -17.87 -7.23 -6.61
C LEU A 98 -18.23 -8.73 -6.57
N TYR A 99 -19.48 -9.09 -6.29
CA TYR A 99 -19.91 -10.49 -6.24
C TYR A 99 -19.82 -11.20 -7.60
N ASP A 100 -19.93 -10.44 -8.69
CA ASP A 100 -19.81 -10.89 -10.08
C ASP A 100 -18.35 -10.98 -10.57
N LYS A 101 -17.42 -10.29 -9.92
CA LYS A 101 -16.00 -10.29 -10.32
C LYS A 101 -15.28 -11.56 -9.84
N THR A 102 -14.16 -11.93 -10.45
CA THR A 102 -13.33 -13.02 -9.92
C THR A 102 -12.55 -12.55 -8.67
N ASN A 103 -12.02 -13.49 -7.88
CA ASN A 103 -11.26 -13.12 -6.69
C ASN A 103 -9.99 -12.35 -7.05
N GLU A 104 -9.33 -12.72 -8.14
CA GLU A 104 -8.14 -12.07 -8.70
C GLU A 104 -8.42 -10.60 -8.99
N THR A 105 -9.50 -10.30 -9.71
CA THR A 105 -9.90 -8.91 -10.01
C THR A 105 -10.20 -8.11 -8.73
N VAL A 106 -10.82 -8.73 -7.72
CA VAL A 106 -11.04 -8.06 -6.42
C VAL A 106 -9.71 -7.73 -5.75
N LEU A 107 -8.75 -8.66 -5.75
CA LEU A 107 -7.42 -8.43 -5.18
C LEU A 107 -6.66 -7.33 -5.93
N GLU A 108 -6.77 -7.26 -7.26
CA GLU A 108 -6.17 -6.19 -8.05
C GLU A 108 -6.75 -4.81 -7.69
N ILE A 109 -8.09 -4.69 -7.62
CA ILE A 109 -8.77 -3.44 -7.26
C ILE A 109 -8.37 -2.98 -5.85
N VAL A 110 -8.38 -3.89 -4.88
CA VAL A 110 -7.96 -3.59 -3.50
C VAL A 110 -6.49 -3.18 -3.49
N SER A 111 -5.63 -3.89 -4.22
CA SER A 111 -4.21 -3.58 -4.31
C SER A 111 -3.93 -2.19 -4.91
N GLN A 112 -4.68 -1.79 -5.93
CA GLN A 112 -4.61 -0.44 -6.49
C GLN A 112 -5.03 0.63 -5.48
N LYS A 113 -6.08 0.36 -4.69
CA LYS A 113 -6.51 1.27 -3.60
C LYS A 113 -5.45 1.38 -2.51
N VAL A 114 -4.75 0.30 -2.19
CA VAL A 114 -3.67 0.30 -1.18
C VAL A 114 -2.54 1.24 -1.59
N ILE A 115 -2.08 1.17 -2.84
CA ILE A 115 -0.98 2.01 -3.33
C ILE A 115 -1.41 3.45 -3.65
N SER A 116 -2.71 3.75 -3.76
CA SER A 116 -3.17 5.13 -4.04
C SER A 116 -2.84 6.11 -2.90
N THR A 117 -2.56 5.60 -1.69
CA THR A 117 -2.16 6.41 -0.53
C THR A 117 -0.69 6.84 -0.56
N SER A 118 0.10 6.36 -1.53
CA SER A 118 1.54 6.61 -1.68
C SER A 118 2.44 6.10 -0.53
N LEU A 119 1.89 5.42 0.50
CA LEU A 119 2.70 4.69 1.49
C LEU A 119 3.46 3.53 0.84
N PHE A 120 2.81 2.93 -0.16
CA PHE A 120 3.35 1.89 -1.01
C PHE A 120 3.25 2.38 -2.46
N HIS A 121 4.22 2.04 -3.29
CA HIS A 121 4.30 2.53 -4.67
C HIS A 121 4.26 1.39 -5.70
N ILE A 122 4.30 0.14 -5.23
CA ILE A 122 4.15 -1.06 -6.05
C ILE A 122 3.17 -1.99 -5.36
N ALA A 123 2.32 -2.62 -6.15
CA ALA A 123 1.50 -3.73 -5.73
C ALA A 123 1.63 -4.91 -6.69
N SER A 124 1.38 -6.11 -6.18
CA SER A 124 1.34 -7.36 -6.95
C SER A 124 0.36 -8.35 -6.35
N VAL A 125 -0.21 -9.19 -7.20
CA VAL A 125 -1.07 -10.31 -6.83
C VAL A 125 -0.44 -11.59 -7.36
N SER A 126 -0.31 -12.58 -6.48
CA SER A 126 0.19 -13.91 -6.80
C SER A 126 -0.81 -14.98 -6.35
N MET A 127 -0.76 -16.14 -6.99
CA MET A 127 -1.61 -17.28 -6.72
C MET A 127 -0.76 -18.54 -6.53
N VAL A 128 -1.16 -19.37 -5.58
CA VAL A 128 -0.52 -20.66 -5.33
C VAL A 128 -1.19 -21.72 -6.21
N MET A 129 -0.42 -22.32 -7.12
CA MET A 129 -0.90 -23.33 -8.08
C MET A 129 -0.60 -24.77 -7.63
N GLY A 130 0.34 -24.97 -6.69
CA GLY A 130 0.80 -26.28 -6.24
C GLY A 130 1.71 -26.22 -5.01
N VAL A 131 2.43 -27.31 -4.74
CA VAL A 131 3.53 -27.31 -3.76
C VAL A 131 4.73 -26.65 -4.45
N ASP A 132 5.11 -25.46 -3.98
CA ASP A 132 6.22 -24.63 -4.47
C ASP A 132 5.99 -23.95 -5.84
N ASP A 133 4.77 -24.03 -6.36
CA ASP A 133 4.39 -23.39 -7.63
C ASP A 133 3.54 -22.13 -7.36
N ILE A 134 4.15 -20.96 -7.60
CA ILE A 134 3.54 -19.64 -7.41
C ILE A 134 3.52 -18.93 -8.76
N SER A 135 2.32 -18.62 -9.23
CA SER A 135 2.10 -17.80 -10.41
C SER A 135 1.82 -16.36 -9.99
N TYR A 136 2.37 -15.41 -10.72
CA TYR A 136 2.05 -14.00 -10.50
C TYR A 136 1.06 -13.55 -11.54
N LEU A 137 -0.09 -13.09 -11.03
CA LEU A 137 -1.24 -12.76 -11.86
C LEU A 137 -1.16 -11.32 -12.37
N TRP A 138 -0.67 -10.41 -11.51
CA TRP A 138 -0.70 -8.99 -11.79
C TRP A 138 0.34 -8.24 -10.94
N ALA A 139 0.90 -7.16 -11.48
CA ALA A 139 1.71 -6.20 -10.73
C ALA A 139 1.71 -4.82 -11.38
N VAL A 140 1.84 -3.77 -10.58
CA VAL A 140 1.90 -2.38 -11.05
C VAL A 140 2.85 -1.56 -10.18
N GLY A 141 3.55 -0.61 -10.81
CA GLY A 141 4.35 0.41 -10.15
C GLY A 141 5.74 0.60 -10.80
N PRO A 142 6.54 1.55 -10.30
CA PRO A 142 7.84 1.89 -10.87
C PRO A 142 8.81 0.71 -10.87
N GLY A 143 9.48 0.48 -12.01
CA GLY A 143 10.52 -0.54 -12.14
C GLY A 143 10.04 -1.99 -12.22
N VAL A 144 8.73 -2.25 -12.11
CA VAL A 144 8.17 -3.61 -12.15
C VAL A 144 8.52 -4.31 -13.48
N SER A 145 8.56 -3.57 -14.59
CA SER A 145 8.98 -4.08 -15.90
C SER A 145 10.49 -4.26 -16.04
N SER A 146 11.30 -3.51 -15.28
CA SER A 146 12.76 -3.57 -15.29
C SER A 146 13.32 -4.85 -14.69
N VAL A 147 12.50 -5.54 -13.89
CA VAL A 147 12.78 -6.88 -13.41
C VAL A 147 11.75 -7.79 -14.11
N PRO A 148 12.11 -8.46 -15.22
CA PRO A 148 11.24 -9.45 -15.90
C PRO A 148 10.68 -10.53 -14.95
N TYR A 149 11.22 -10.57 -13.74
CA TYR A 149 11.26 -11.63 -12.75
C TYR A 149 10.56 -11.27 -11.42
N VAL A 150 9.97 -10.07 -11.24
CA VAL A 150 9.16 -9.81 -10.02
C VAL A 150 7.99 -10.80 -9.96
N CYS A 151 7.62 -11.36 -11.12
CA CYS A 151 6.36 -12.05 -11.32
C CYS A 151 6.40 -13.30 -12.23
N GLY A 152 7.24 -14.30 -11.93
CA GLY A 152 7.05 -15.66 -12.49
C GLY A 152 8.09 -16.17 -13.49
N ASN A 153 9.37 -16.14 -13.13
CA ASN A 153 10.34 -17.03 -13.80
C ASN A 153 10.42 -18.36 -13.04
N PRO A 154 10.01 -19.49 -13.65
CA PRO A 154 10.12 -20.81 -13.05
C PRO A 154 11.56 -21.18 -12.63
N ALA A 155 12.59 -20.57 -13.25
CA ALA A 155 13.99 -20.85 -12.99
C ALA A 155 14.60 -20.04 -11.82
N ALA A 156 13.96 -18.95 -11.38
CA ALA A 156 14.45 -18.13 -10.26
C ALA A 156 13.85 -18.57 -8.90
N GLY A 157 12.82 -19.42 -8.93
CA GLY A 157 12.04 -19.79 -7.77
C GLY A 157 11.15 -18.65 -7.26
N PRO A 158 10.18 -18.97 -6.38
CA PRO A 158 9.31 -17.98 -5.77
C PRO A 158 10.08 -16.97 -4.90
N CYS A 159 9.57 -15.75 -4.81
CA CYS A 159 10.08 -14.73 -3.91
C CYS A 159 10.22 -15.28 -2.47
N PRO A 160 11.37 -15.07 -1.79
CA PRO A 160 11.56 -15.62 -0.45
C PRO A 160 10.56 -15.12 0.59
N LEU A 161 10.08 -13.87 0.46
CA LEU A 161 8.97 -13.37 1.27
C LEU A 161 7.68 -14.15 1.01
N THR A 162 7.41 -14.51 -0.24
CA THR A 162 6.22 -15.30 -0.60
C THR A 162 6.33 -16.71 -0.05
N LEU A 163 7.50 -17.34 -0.13
CA LEU A 163 7.75 -18.65 0.49
C LEU A 163 7.53 -18.61 2.01
N ARG A 164 8.07 -17.59 2.69
CA ARG A 164 7.88 -17.42 4.14
C ARG A 164 6.40 -17.24 4.50
N ALA A 165 5.71 -16.33 3.82
CA ALA A 165 4.29 -16.10 4.04
C ALA A 165 3.44 -17.33 3.78
N TRP A 166 3.81 -18.13 2.77
CA TRP A 166 3.13 -19.37 2.46
C TRP A 166 3.38 -20.47 3.49
N GLY A 167 4.61 -20.61 3.99
CA GLY A 167 4.96 -21.60 5.01
C GLY A 167 4.28 -21.36 6.35
N SER A 168 4.04 -20.10 6.73
CA SER A 168 3.42 -19.73 8.02
C SER A 168 1.96 -19.31 7.94
N ASN A 169 1.44 -18.96 6.75
CA ASN A 169 0.20 -18.18 6.57
C ASN A 169 0.22 -16.81 7.28
N GLU A 170 1.40 -16.31 7.67
CA GLU A 170 1.56 -15.00 8.32
C GLU A 170 2.12 -13.97 7.35
N ILE A 171 1.91 -12.69 7.65
CA ILE A 171 2.50 -11.60 6.88
C ILE A 171 4.02 -11.67 6.99
N ALA A 172 4.71 -11.76 5.85
CA ALA A 172 6.17 -11.74 5.78
C ALA A 172 6.64 -10.41 5.18
N PHE A 173 7.60 -9.74 5.81
CA PHE A 173 8.14 -8.48 5.32
C PHE A 173 9.64 -8.36 5.52
N ASP A 174 10.23 -7.38 4.85
CA ASP A 174 11.63 -6.99 4.96
C ASP A 174 11.73 -5.47 4.79
N ASN A 175 12.21 -4.78 5.82
CA ASN A 175 12.35 -3.31 5.84
C ASN A 175 13.72 -2.82 5.31
N HIS A 176 14.61 -3.74 4.93
CA HIS A 176 15.91 -3.48 4.32
C HIS A 176 16.07 -4.37 3.09
N TYR A 177 15.07 -4.33 2.22
CA TYR A 177 14.91 -5.28 1.12
C TYR A 177 16.10 -5.34 0.14
N PRO A 178 16.82 -4.23 -0.17
CA PRO A 178 18.04 -4.28 -0.97
C PRO A 178 19.22 -4.97 -0.31
N ASP A 179 19.24 -5.06 1.02
CA ASP A 179 20.33 -5.68 1.78
C ASP A 179 20.10 -7.17 2.02
N ASN A 180 18.95 -7.70 1.62
CA ASN A 180 18.64 -9.10 1.72
C ASN A 180 19.63 -9.95 0.90
N PRO A 181 20.35 -10.92 1.52
CA PRO A 181 21.30 -11.79 0.83
C PRO A 181 20.67 -12.61 -0.31
N GLU A 182 19.39 -12.95 -0.21
CA GLU A 182 18.66 -13.74 -1.20
C GLU A 182 18.22 -12.89 -2.41
N ARG A 183 18.43 -11.56 -2.37
CA ARG A 183 18.05 -10.62 -3.44
C ARG A 183 19.23 -9.89 -4.08
N GLN A 184 20.47 -10.31 -3.83
CA GLN A 184 21.67 -9.63 -4.35
C GLN A 184 21.68 -9.49 -5.87
N ALA A 185 21.14 -10.47 -6.60
CA ALA A 185 21.06 -10.45 -8.07
C ALA A 185 20.26 -9.27 -8.65
N ILE A 186 19.30 -8.72 -7.89
CA ILE A 186 18.47 -7.59 -8.34
C ILE A 186 18.71 -6.33 -7.50
N LYS A 187 19.73 -6.31 -6.63
CA LYS A 187 20.02 -5.19 -5.73
C LYS A 187 20.17 -3.86 -6.46
N GLY A 188 20.89 -3.85 -7.59
CA GLY A 188 21.08 -2.63 -8.39
C GLY A 188 19.75 -2.02 -8.84
N VAL A 189 18.84 -2.85 -9.38
CA VAL A 189 17.51 -2.40 -9.81
C VAL A 189 16.68 -1.94 -8.63
N MET A 190 16.71 -2.67 -7.50
CA MET A 190 15.98 -2.27 -6.29
C MET A 190 16.44 -0.91 -5.77
N VAL A 191 17.76 -0.64 -5.74
CA VAL A 191 18.28 0.66 -5.31
C VAL A 191 17.89 1.76 -6.29
N GLU A 192 18.05 1.54 -7.59
CA GLU A 192 17.70 2.51 -8.63
C GLU A 192 16.21 2.88 -8.61
N GLN A 193 15.35 1.87 -8.45
CA GLN A 193 13.89 2.03 -8.43
C GLN A 193 13.33 2.33 -7.04
N LYS A 194 14.20 2.47 -6.02
CA LYS A 194 13.85 2.77 -4.62
C LYS A 194 12.93 1.72 -3.97
N TRP A 195 13.25 0.43 -4.10
CA TRP A 195 12.53 -0.68 -3.47
C TRP A 195 13.16 -1.02 -2.12
N TYR A 196 12.89 -0.22 -1.10
CA TYR A 196 13.60 -0.30 0.19
C TYR A 196 12.95 -1.21 1.21
N SER A 197 11.62 -1.30 1.19
CA SER A 197 10.88 -2.25 2.02
C SER A 197 9.89 -3.05 1.19
N ALA A 198 9.71 -4.34 1.48
CA ALA A 198 8.70 -5.18 0.83
C ALA A 198 7.91 -6.02 1.85
N VAL A 199 6.65 -6.32 1.53
CA VAL A 199 5.76 -7.20 2.32
C VAL A 199 4.97 -8.13 1.39
N ILE A 200 4.68 -9.34 1.88
CA ILE A 200 3.70 -10.26 1.32
C ILE A 200 2.63 -10.51 2.37
N VAL A 201 1.38 -10.20 2.02
CA VAL A 201 0.19 -10.46 2.81
C VAL A 201 -0.48 -11.72 2.24
N PRO A 202 -0.48 -12.86 2.95
CA PRO A 202 -1.14 -14.06 2.47
C PRO A 202 -2.66 -13.89 2.59
N ILE A 203 -3.40 -14.34 1.57
CA ILE A 203 -4.86 -14.43 1.60
C ILE A 203 -5.22 -15.91 1.67
N VAL A 204 -5.82 -16.29 2.80
CA VAL A 204 -6.17 -17.66 3.13
C VAL A 204 -7.63 -17.90 2.79
N THR A 205 -7.90 -18.87 1.92
CA THR A 205 -9.26 -19.36 1.68
C THR A 205 -9.31 -20.85 2.00
N ALA A 206 -10.38 -21.32 2.64
CA ALA A 206 -10.51 -22.71 3.09
C ALA A 206 -9.32 -23.24 3.93
N GLY A 207 -8.71 -22.38 4.76
CA GLY A 207 -7.64 -22.78 5.69
C GLY A 207 -6.24 -22.87 5.09
N LYS A 208 -6.05 -22.56 3.80
CA LYS A 208 -4.72 -22.50 3.16
C LYS A 208 -4.55 -21.20 2.37
N MET A 209 -3.34 -20.62 2.38
CA MET A 209 -3.00 -19.51 1.49
C MET A 209 -3.31 -19.88 0.03
N SER A 210 -4.17 -19.08 -0.59
CA SER A 210 -4.57 -19.23 -2.00
C SER A 210 -3.97 -18.12 -2.86
N TYR A 211 -3.80 -16.93 -2.28
CA TYR A 211 -3.20 -15.78 -2.95
C TYR A 211 -2.19 -15.07 -2.04
N GLY A 212 -1.29 -14.29 -2.63
CA GLY A 212 -0.39 -13.39 -1.92
C GLY A 212 -0.45 -11.98 -2.51
N LEU A 213 -0.67 -10.98 -1.65
CA LEU A 213 -0.59 -9.57 -2.02
C LEU A 213 0.78 -9.03 -1.66
N GLY A 214 1.54 -8.60 -2.66
CA GLY A 214 2.85 -7.99 -2.46
C GLY A 214 2.81 -6.49 -2.55
N PHE A 215 3.40 -5.79 -1.58
CA PHE A 215 3.57 -4.34 -1.61
C PHE A 215 5.03 -3.95 -1.40
N VAL A 216 5.48 -2.92 -2.11
CA VAL A 216 6.83 -2.35 -1.97
C VAL A 216 6.74 -0.86 -1.65
N SER A 217 7.62 -0.40 -0.77
CA SER A 217 7.75 1.00 -0.36
C SER A 217 9.14 1.55 -0.63
N ALA A 218 9.17 2.84 -0.98
CA ALA A 218 10.39 3.61 -1.15
C ALA A 218 10.91 4.18 0.17
N LEU A 219 10.30 3.74 1.27
CA LEU A 219 10.68 4.10 2.63
C LEU A 219 11.31 2.88 3.29
N TYR A 220 12.44 3.08 3.96
CA TYR A 220 12.96 2.11 4.92
C TYR A 220 12.06 2.05 6.15
N GLY A 221 11.93 0.86 6.75
CA GLY A 221 11.25 0.72 8.05
C GLY A 221 9.75 1.06 8.02
N VAL A 222 9.08 0.95 6.86
CA VAL A 222 7.66 1.31 6.77
C VAL A 222 6.75 0.25 7.40
N PHE A 223 7.18 -1.02 7.42
CA PHE A 223 6.42 -2.13 7.98
C PHE A 223 6.70 -2.26 9.48
N ASP A 224 6.22 -1.30 10.24
CA ASP A 224 6.17 -1.32 11.70
C ASP A 224 4.90 -2.02 12.22
N ALA A 225 4.72 -2.08 13.54
CA ALA A 225 3.58 -2.76 14.15
C ALA A 225 2.21 -2.19 13.70
N GLU A 226 2.13 -0.88 13.43
CA GLU A 226 0.90 -0.24 12.99
C GLU A 226 0.60 -0.59 11.54
N ALA A 227 1.61 -0.53 10.66
CA ALA A 227 1.47 -0.94 9.27
C ALA A 227 1.06 -2.41 9.13
N ILE A 228 1.69 -3.31 9.89
CA ILE A 228 1.35 -4.73 9.90
C ILE A 228 -0.06 -4.97 10.43
N SER A 229 -0.47 -4.27 11.50
CA SER A 229 -1.85 -4.35 12.03
C SER A 229 -2.88 -3.89 10.99
N SER A 230 -2.60 -2.81 10.26
CA SER A 230 -3.46 -2.31 9.18
C SER A 230 -3.55 -3.29 8.01
N LEU A 231 -2.43 -3.86 7.56
CA LEU A 231 -2.42 -4.89 6.50
C LEU A 231 -3.14 -6.17 6.95
N GLN A 232 -3.03 -6.54 8.23
CA GLN A 232 -3.77 -7.66 8.80
C GLN A 232 -5.28 -7.42 8.79
N ARG A 233 -5.73 -6.20 9.07
CA ARG A 233 -7.16 -5.83 8.95
C ARG A 233 -7.64 -5.92 7.50
N ILE A 234 -6.84 -5.44 6.54
CA ILE A 234 -7.15 -5.57 5.11
C ILE A 234 -7.25 -7.04 4.70
N LYS A 235 -6.28 -7.87 5.11
CA LYS A 235 -6.31 -9.33 4.92
C LYS A 235 -7.64 -9.92 5.39
N THR A 236 -8.01 -9.65 6.65
CA THR A 236 -9.25 -10.17 7.23
C THR A 236 -10.49 -9.69 6.49
N MET A 237 -10.57 -8.42 6.10
CA MET A 237 -11.70 -7.90 5.32
C MET A 237 -11.88 -8.60 3.98
N ILE A 238 -10.77 -8.90 3.28
CA ILE A 238 -10.78 -9.64 2.01
C ILE A 238 -11.22 -11.08 2.23
N GLU A 239 -10.66 -11.77 3.23
CA GLU A 239 -10.97 -13.16 3.56
C GLU A 239 -12.46 -13.31 3.93
N ASP A 240 -12.99 -12.41 4.75
CA ASP A 240 -14.41 -12.35 5.12
C ASP A 240 -15.30 -12.08 3.90
N PHE A 241 -14.87 -11.19 2.99
CA PHE A 241 -15.58 -10.96 1.75
C PHE A 241 -15.63 -12.21 0.87
N PHE A 242 -14.51 -12.92 0.70
CA PHE A 242 -14.46 -14.16 -0.07
C PHE A 242 -15.31 -15.27 0.54
N ALA A 243 -15.32 -15.41 1.86
CA ALA A 243 -16.20 -16.35 2.55
C ALA A 243 -17.69 -16.05 2.29
N ARG A 244 -18.11 -14.79 2.46
CA ARG A 244 -19.49 -14.35 2.20
C ARG A 244 -19.90 -14.54 0.74
N LYS A 245 -18.99 -14.21 -0.19
CA LYS A 245 -19.21 -14.41 -1.62
C LYS A 245 -19.40 -15.88 -1.97
N LEU A 246 -18.57 -16.78 -1.43
CA LEU A 246 -18.71 -18.22 -1.66
C LEU A 246 -20.06 -18.74 -1.15
N GLU A 247 -20.49 -18.32 0.04
CA GLU A 247 -21.79 -18.68 0.59
C GLU A 247 -22.94 -18.17 -0.30
N PHE A 248 -22.88 -16.91 -0.73
CA PHE A 248 -23.87 -16.31 -1.61
C PHE A 248 -23.98 -17.08 -2.94
N LEU A 249 -22.86 -17.34 -3.62
CA LEU A 249 -22.84 -18.08 -4.88
C LEU A 249 -23.36 -19.52 -4.71
N SER A 250 -23.04 -20.17 -3.59
CA SER A 250 -23.56 -21.51 -3.27
C SER A 250 -25.08 -21.49 -3.10
N ARG A 251 -25.64 -20.47 -2.43
CA ARG A 251 -27.10 -20.29 -2.29
C ARG A 251 -27.76 -20.03 -3.64
N VAL A 252 -27.16 -19.20 -4.49
CA VAL A 252 -27.66 -18.94 -5.85
C VAL A 252 -27.68 -20.23 -6.67
N GLU A 253 -26.61 -21.02 -6.64
CA GLU A 253 -26.54 -22.28 -7.39
C GLU A 253 -27.56 -23.31 -6.87
N LEU A 254 -27.76 -23.39 -5.55
CA LEU A 254 -28.81 -24.21 -4.96
C LEU A 254 -30.21 -23.76 -5.40
N SER A 255 -30.46 -22.46 -5.53
CA SER A 255 -31.76 -21.94 -5.98
C SER A 255 -32.08 -22.29 -7.45
N LYS A 256 -31.05 -22.57 -8.26
CA LYS A 256 -31.19 -23.07 -9.63
C LYS A 256 -31.61 -24.54 -9.68
N ARG A 257 -31.71 -25.24 -8.56
CA ARG A 257 -32.17 -26.63 -8.50
C ARG A 257 -33.32 -26.77 -7.52
N ASP A 258 -34.29 -27.60 -7.88
CA ASP A 258 -35.37 -27.95 -6.95
C ASP A 258 -34.79 -28.84 -5.82
N PRO A 259 -34.97 -28.46 -4.54
CA PRO A 259 -34.32 -29.15 -3.42
C PRO A 259 -34.86 -30.57 -3.16
N MET A 260 -36.03 -30.93 -3.69
CA MET A 260 -36.65 -32.24 -3.48
C MET A 260 -36.32 -33.22 -4.61
N THR A 261 -36.10 -32.71 -5.83
CA THR A 261 -35.92 -33.52 -7.03
C THR A 261 -34.51 -33.43 -7.63
N GLY A 262 -33.73 -32.41 -7.25
CA GLY A 262 -32.39 -32.15 -7.80
C GLY A 262 -32.38 -31.67 -9.26
N LEU A 263 -33.56 -31.54 -9.87
CA LEU A 263 -33.73 -31.07 -11.25
C LEU A 263 -33.44 -29.57 -11.34
N VAL A 264 -32.94 -29.13 -12.50
CA VAL A 264 -32.74 -27.70 -12.78
C VAL A 264 -34.09 -26.99 -12.71
N ASN A 265 -34.19 -25.99 -11.84
CA ASN A 265 -35.36 -25.16 -11.65
C ASN A 265 -35.53 -24.23 -12.87
N ARG A 266 -36.21 -24.73 -13.92
CA ARG A 266 -36.46 -23.98 -15.16
C ARG A 266 -37.33 -22.73 -14.96
N MET A 267 -38.10 -22.64 -13.87
CA MET A 267 -38.95 -21.48 -13.59
C MET A 267 -38.18 -20.25 -13.09
N ALA A 268 -36.94 -20.41 -12.62
CA ALA A 268 -36.19 -19.29 -12.05
C ALA A 268 -35.71 -18.26 -13.10
N PHE A 269 -35.71 -18.60 -14.41
CA PHE A 269 -35.05 -17.76 -15.42
C PHE A 269 -35.67 -17.70 -16.83
N GLY A 270 -36.95 -18.04 -17.10
CA GLY A 270 -37.39 -17.86 -18.50
C GLY A 270 -38.84 -17.97 -19.00
N GLU A 271 -39.83 -18.52 -18.30
CA GLU A 271 -41.14 -18.78 -18.96
C GLU A 271 -42.36 -18.54 -18.06
N ILE A 272 -42.45 -17.35 -17.44
CA ILE A 272 -43.71 -16.88 -16.81
C ILE A 272 -44.21 -15.55 -17.44
N PHE A 273 -43.52 -15.03 -18.46
CA PHE A 273 -43.97 -13.84 -19.23
C PHE A 273 -44.31 -14.14 -20.69
N SER A 274 -44.67 -15.38 -21.03
CA SER A 274 -45.26 -15.70 -22.34
C SER A 274 -46.48 -16.61 -22.19
N GLU A 275 -47.60 -15.99 -21.82
CA GLU A 275 -48.89 -16.02 -22.54
C GLU A 275 -49.83 -14.96 -21.94
#